data_AF-A0A5S4WK15-F1
#
_entry.id   AF-A0A5S4WK15-F1
#
_cell.length_a   1.000
_cell.length_b   1.000
_cell.length_c   1.000
_cell.angle_alpha   90.00
_cell.angle_beta   90.00
_cell.angle_gamma   90.00
#
_symmetry.space_group_name_H-M   'P 1'
#
loop_
_entity.id
_entity.type
_entity.pdbx_description
1 polymer ?
#
loop_
_entity_poly.entity_id
_entity_poly.type
_entity_poly.pdbx_seq_one_letter_code
_entity_poly.pdbx_strand_id
1 'polypeptide(L)' 'MAYYKYPAYLNPKDHPAFDAIAEPGSLTQNSGIYRCVTCGYECTSIEGAPLPPQYHHQHPADRQGPVRWRLVVCSAHHAH' A
#
# COMPACT_ATOMS: atom_id res chain seq x y z
N MET A 1 -6.85 -8.13 -3.05
CA MET A 1 -5.54 -8.73 -3.36
C MET A 1 -5.23 -8.34 -4.80
N ALA A 2 -4.07 -7.76 -5.04
CA ALA A 2 -3.64 -7.40 -6.39
C ALA A 2 -3.65 -8.62 -7.32
N TYR A 3 -4.26 -8.48 -8.50
CA TYR A 3 -4.29 -9.51 -9.53
C TYR A 3 -3.24 -9.24 -10.59
N TYR A 4 -2.60 -10.29 -11.08
CA TYR A 4 -1.66 -10.21 -12.21
C TYR A 4 -1.89 -11.37 -13.17
N LYS A 5 -1.75 -11.11 -14.48
CA LYS A 5 -1.85 -12.14 -15.53
C LYS A 5 -0.49 -12.59 -16.05
N TYR A 6 0.48 -11.67 -16.11
CA TYR A 6 1.77 -11.88 -16.75
C TYR A 6 2.89 -11.80 -15.71
N PRO A 7 3.28 -12.93 -15.07
CA PRO A 7 4.32 -12.93 -14.04
C PRO A 7 5.69 -12.47 -14.55
N ALA A 8 5.95 -12.61 -15.86
CA ALA A 8 7.19 -12.15 -16.49
C ALA A 8 7.43 -10.62 -16.39
N TYR A 9 6.41 -9.84 -16.02
CA TYR A 9 6.53 -8.40 -15.80
C TYR A 9 6.66 -8.02 -14.32
N LEU A 10 6.66 -9.00 -13.40
CA LEU A 10 6.81 -8.78 -11.97
C LEU A 10 8.05 -9.51 -11.48
N ASN A 11 8.99 -8.74 -10.94
CA ASN A 11 10.15 -9.30 -10.27
C ASN A 11 9.85 -9.40 -8.76
N PRO A 12 9.89 -10.59 -8.16
CA PRO A 12 9.86 -10.70 -6.71
C PRO A 12 11.11 -10.01 -6.15
N LYS A 13 10.94 -9.16 -5.15
CA LYS A 13 12.03 -8.44 -4.49
C LYS A 13 11.78 -8.44 -2.99
N ASP A 14 12.79 -8.86 -2.25
CA ASP A 14 12.83 -8.69 -0.80
C ASP A 14 13.44 -7.32 -0.51
N HIS A 15 12.63 -6.39 0.00
CA HIS A 15 13.05 -5.01 0.22
C HIS A 15 12.31 -4.40 1.42
N PRO A 16 13.00 -3.67 2.33
CA PRO A 16 12.38 -3.13 3.55
C PRO A 16 11.18 -2.22 3.33
N ALA A 17 11.05 -1.60 2.15
CA ALA A 17 9.89 -0.80 1.79
C ALA A 17 8.56 -1.58 1.82
N PHE A 18 8.60 -2.91 1.60
CA PHE A 18 7.43 -3.79 1.70
C PHE A 18 7.07 -4.15 3.15
N ASP A 19 7.99 -3.98 4.09
CA ASP A 19 7.75 -4.26 5.52
C ASP A 19 7.20 -3.04 6.26
N ALA A 20 7.49 -1.84 5.74
CA ALA A 20 7.08 -0.57 6.32
C ALA A 20 5.55 -0.43 6.42
N ILE A 21 5.09 0.06 7.56
CA ILE A 21 3.69 0.38 7.83
C ILE A 21 3.53 1.89 7.91
N ALA A 22 2.70 2.45 7.03
CA ALA A 22 2.45 3.88 6.96
C ALA A 22 1.08 4.26 7.58
N GLU A 23 1.06 5.44 8.21
CA GLU A 23 -0.14 6.07 8.73
C GLU A 23 -0.99 6.65 7.59
N PRO A 24 -2.33 6.75 7.75
CA PRO A 24 -3.17 7.48 6.80
C PRO A 24 -2.68 8.91 6.57
N GLY A 25 -2.74 9.39 5.33
CA GLY A 25 -2.26 10.73 4.97
C GLY A 25 -0.73 10.90 4.92
N SER A 26 0.07 9.88 5.29
CA SER A 26 1.53 9.93 5.14
C SER A 26 1.92 10.07 3.68
N LEU A 27 3.02 10.77 3.40
CA LEU A 27 3.57 10.83 2.05
C LEU A 27 3.99 9.44 1.58
N THR A 28 3.60 9.13 0.35
CA THR A 28 3.95 7.89 -0.33
C THR A 28 5.43 7.91 -0.70
N GLN A 29 6.20 6.96 -0.19
CA GLN A 29 7.63 6.84 -0.49
C GLN A 29 7.92 6.10 -1.80
N ASN A 30 7.01 5.21 -2.22
CA ASN A 30 7.18 4.38 -3.40
C ASN A 30 5.87 4.35 -4.18
N SER A 31 5.91 4.69 -5.47
CA SER A 31 4.73 4.55 -6.32
C SER A 31 4.30 3.08 -6.42
N GLY A 32 3.02 2.78 -6.26
CA GLY A 32 2.57 1.38 -6.29
C GLY A 32 1.17 1.12 -5.73
N ILE A 33 0.90 -0.15 -5.48
CA ILE A 33 -0.31 -0.65 -4.82
C ILE A 33 -0.02 -0.82 -3.34
N TYR A 34 -0.85 -0.21 -2.51
CA TYR A 34 -0.85 -0.33 -1.06
C TYR A 34 -2.06 -1.12 -0.60
N ARG A 35 -1.88 -1.91 0.46
CA ARG A 35 -2.90 -2.73 1.09
C ARG A 35 -3.07 -2.31 2.56
N CYS A 36 -4.31 -2.15 2.99
CA CYS A 36 -4.64 -1.96 4.40
C CYS A 36 -4.32 -3.25 5.16
N VAL A 37 -3.48 -3.18 6.19
CA VAL A 37 -3.09 -4.38 6.95
C VAL A 37 -4.25 -4.92 7.81
N THR A 38 -5.26 -4.09 8.09
CA THR A 38 -6.40 -4.44 8.93
C THR A 38 -7.51 -5.14 8.14
N CYS A 39 -7.96 -4.55 7.03
CA CYS A 39 -9.10 -5.07 6.26
C CYS A 39 -8.72 -5.63 4.88
N GLY A 40 -7.49 -5.41 4.42
CA GLY A 40 -7.03 -5.86 3.11
C GLY A 40 -7.51 -5.04 1.92
N TYR A 41 -8.21 -3.91 2.14
CA TYR A 41 -8.55 -2.95 1.08
C TYR A 41 -7.29 -2.44 0.38
N GLU A 42 -7.36 -2.22 -0.92
CA GLU A 42 -6.20 -1.82 -1.72
C GLU A 42 -6.42 -0.47 -2.40
N CYS A 43 -5.35 0.29 -2.55
CA CYS A 43 -5.33 1.55 -3.27
C CYS A 43 -4.03 1.70 -4.05
N THR A 44 -4.06 2.49 -5.12
CA THR A 44 -2.86 2.94 -5.81
C THR A 44 -2.41 4.28 -5.25
N SER A 45 -1.11 4.47 -5.09
CA SER A 45 -0.54 5.78 -4.74
C SER A 45 0.73 6.04 -5.54
N ILE A 46 1.02 7.32 -5.77
CA ILE A 46 2.23 7.78 -6.46
C ILE A 46 3.16 8.43 -5.43
N GLU A 47 4.47 8.29 -5.63
CA GLU A 47 5.48 8.90 -4.79
C GLU A 47 5.21 10.41 -4.59
N GLY A 48 5.33 10.88 -3.36
CA GLY A 48 5.05 12.27 -2.98
C GLY A 48 3.56 12.61 -2.79
N ALA A 49 2.63 11.75 -3.21
CA ALA A 49 1.21 11.93 -2.88
C ALA A 49 0.88 11.41 -1.47
N PRO A 50 -0.07 12.02 -0.75
CA PRO A 50 -0.54 11.47 0.52
C PRO A 50 -1.29 10.15 0.32
N LEU A 51 -1.02 9.17 1.16
CA LEU A 51 -1.79 7.92 1.23
C LEU A 51 -3.25 8.21 1.61
N PRO A 52 -4.22 7.40 1.16
CA PRO A 52 -5.62 7.69 1.41
C PRO A 52 -5.93 7.87 2.91
N PRO A 53 -6.75 8.87 3.26
CA PRO A 53 -7.10 9.16 4.64
C PRO A 53 -7.99 8.06 5.23
N GLN A 54 -8.07 8.03 6.56
CA GLN A 54 -8.87 7.05 7.31
C GLN A 54 -10.35 6.99 6.88
N TYR A 55 -10.89 8.09 6.37
CA TYR A 55 -12.29 8.18 5.95
C TYR A 55 -12.58 7.57 4.57
N HIS A 56 -11.56 7.09 3.85
CA HIS A 56 -11.75 6.48 2.53
C HIS A 56 -12.37 5.07 2.59
N HIS A 57 -12.32 4.39 3.74
CA HIS A 57 -13.07 3.17 4.03
C HIS A 57 -13.25 3.06 5.55
N GLN A 58 -14.49 3.17 6.04
CA GLN A 58 -14.73 3.07 7.49
C GLN A 58 -14.60 1.64 7.98
N HIS A 59 -13.72 1.44 8.94
CA HIS A 59 -13.77 0.28 9.82
C HIS A 59 -14.95 0.47 10.80
N PRO A 60 -15.76 -0.59 11.07
CA PRO A 60 -16.65 -0.59 12.22
C PRO A 60 -15.85 -0.26 13.48
N ALA A 61 -16.34 0.73 14.24
CA ALA A 61 -15.64 1.34 15.38
C ALA A 61 -15.31 0.35 16.51
N ASP A 62 -15.86 -0.86 16.47
CA ASP A 62 -15.90 -1.83 17.56
C ASP A 62 -15.03 -3.08 17.34
N ARG A 63 -14.44 -3.32 16.15
CA ARG A 63 -13.73 -4.61 15.89
C ARG A 63 -12.48 -4.56 15.01
N GLN A 64 -12.19 -3.46 14.33
CA GLN A 64 -11.07 -3.39 13.38
C GLN A 64 -10.14 -2.26 13.81
N GLY A 65 -8.86 -2.60 14.03
CA GLY A 65 -7.81 -1.65 14.40
C GLY A 65 -7.64 -0.50 13.39
N PRO A 66 -6.72 0.45 13.62
CA PRO A 66 -6.63 1.64 12.79
C PRO A 66 -6.24 1.30 11.34
N VAL A 67 -6.59 2.19 10.39
CA VAL A 67 -6.13 2.07 9.00
C VAL A 67 -4.62 2.23 8.97
N ARG A 68 -3.94 1.32 8.28
CA ARG A 68 -2.48 1.24 8.18
C ARG A 68 -2.13 0.64 6.83
N TRP A 69 -1.23 1.30 6.10
CA TRP A 69 -0.92 0.97 4.72
C TRP A 69 0.42 0.25 4.60
N ARG A 70 0.46 -0.81 3.81
CA ARG A 70 1.68 -1.53 3.42
C ARG A 70 1.78 -1.59 1.91
N LEU A 71 2.96 -1.33 1.35
CA LEU A 71 3.23 -1.52 -0.07
C LEU A 71 3.18 -3.01 -0.42
N VAL A 72 2.49 -3.40 -1.50
CA VAL A 72 2.42 -4.79 -1.96
C VAL A 72 2.87 -4.99 -3.41
N VAL A 73 2.85 -3.93 -4.23
CA VAL A 73 3.45 -3.91 -5.57
C VAL A 73 4.07 -2.54 -5.79
N CYS A 74 5.35 -2.48 -6.17
CA CYS A 74 6.07 -1.24 -6.44
C CYS A 74 6.26 -1.02 -7.95
N SER A 75 6.05 0.20 -8.42
CA SER A 75 6.49 0.63 -9.74
C SER A 75 7.98 0.94 -9.69
N ALA A 76 8.79 0.12 -10.34
CA ALA A 76 10.26 0.15 -10.26
C ALA A 76 10.93 1.39 -10.89
N HIS A 77 10.19 2.45 -11.22
CA HIS A 77 10.78 3.63 -11.86
C HIS A 77 11.80 4.31 -10.93
N HIS A 78 11.57 4.32 -9.62
CA HIS A 78 12.39 5.02 -8.60
C HIS A 78 12.77 4.14 -7.40
N ALA A 79 12.95 2.83 -7.58
CA ALA A 79 13.38 1.97 -6.48
C ALA A 79 14.85 2.24 -6.14
N HIS A 80 15.10 3.21 -5.25
CA HIS A 80 16.39 3.41 -4.58
C HIS A 80 16.72 2.26 -3.64
#